data_AF-A0A7W7HXX0-F1
#
_entry.id   AF-A0A7W7HXX0-F1
#
_cell.length_a   1.000
_cell.length_b   1.000
_cell.length_c   1.000
_cell.angle_alpha   90.00
_cell.angle_beta   90.00
_cell.angle_gamma   90.00
#
_symmetry.space_group_name_H-M   'P 1'
#
loop_
_entity.id
_entity.type
_entity.pdbx_description
1 polymer ?
#
loop_
_entity_poly.entity_id
_entity_poly.type
_entity_poly.pdbx_seq_one_letter_code
_entity_poly.pdbx_strand_id
1 'polypeptide(L)'
;MTGQQNDGPTVRRLQLGARLRSLRLAKGVTRDRAGYEIRASESKISRMELGRVSFKERDVTDLLKLYGVDDEGEHERLLTLAREANTPGWWHSYGDVLSSWFQNYLDLEQAAELIRTYEIQFVPGLLQTDAYARAVIMLGHGSATPAEIGRRAELRMARKQMLADDDQPRLWAVLDEAVLRRPRPVAPSASCASRTRTCPTWSTSSTSPAGSTSTSPRRWTTTPRRWAG
;
A
#
# COMPACT_ATOMS: atom_id res chain seq x y z
N MET A 1 -1.15 -6.82 -29.64
CA MET A 1 -1.55 -7.52 -28.41
C MET A 1 -1.56 -6.50 -27.29
N THR A 2 -2.70 -5.87 -27.04
CA THR A 2 -2.87 -4.94 -25.92
C THR A 2 -2.89 -5.76 -24.64
N GLY A 3 -1.80 -5.70 -23.88
CA GLY A 3 -1.74 -6.25 -22.54
C GLY A 3 -2.89 -5.68 -21.73
N GLN A 4 -3.71 -6.56 -21.18
CA GLN A 4 -4.79 -6.19 -20.30
C GLN A 4 -4.14 -5.77 -18.99
N GLN A 5 -3.78 -4.49 -18.90
CA GLN A 5 -3.12 -3.93 -17.72
C GLN A 5 -3.97 -4.29 -16.51
N ASN A 6 -3.34 -4.97 -15.56
CA ASN A 6 -3.99 -5.44 -14.34
C ASN A 6 -4.11 -4.27 -13.34
N ASP A 7 -4.60 -3.13 -13.85
CA ASP A 7 -4.71 -1.87 -13.12
C ASP A 7 -5.59 -2.05 -11.89
N GLY A 8 -5.20 -1.49 -10.74
CA GLY A 8 -6.06 -1.50 -9.56
C GLY A 8 -7.39 -0.77 -9.84
N PRO A 9 -8.52 -1.17 -9.22
CA PRO A 9 -9.78 -0.42 -9.23
C PRO A 9 -9.64 1.09 -9.10
N THR A 10 -8.72 1.59 -8.27
CA THR A 10 -8.48 3.06 -8.15
C THR A 10 -7.98 3.68 -9.45
N VAL A 11 -7.05 3.04 -10.17
CA VAL A 11 -6.55 3.54 -11.45
C VAL A 11 -7.64 3.55 -12.51
N ARG A 12 -8.43 2.48 -12.60
CA ARG A 12 -9.60 2.42 -13.50
C ARG A 12 -10.62 3.53 -13.20
N ARG A 13 -10.87 3.84 -11.92
CA ARG A 13 -11.74 4.98 -11.52
C ARG A 13 -11.17 6.32 -11.96
N LEU A 14 -9.86 6.52 -11.85
CA LEU A 14 -9.20 7.74 -12.31
C LEU A 14 -9.26 7.87 -13.84
N GLN A 15 -9.02 6.78 -14.57
CA GLN A 15 -9.15 6.75 -16.04
C GLN A 15 -10.57 7.09 -16.49
N LEU A 16 -11.59 6.44 -15.92
CA LEU A 16 -12.99 6.72 -16.23
C LEU A 16 -13.40 8.15 -15.85
N GLY A 17 -13.03 8.60 -14.66
CA GLY A 17 -13.31 9.96 -14.19
C GLY A 17 -12.69 11.02 -15.09
N ALA A 18 -11.44 10.82 -15.52
CA ALA A 18 -10.75 11.70 -16.45
C ALA A 18 -11.42 11.72 -17.84
N ARG A 19 -11.87 10.56 -18.34
CA ARG A 19 -12.59 10.49 -19.62
C ARG A 19 -13.94 11.21 -19.55
N LEU A 20 -14.73 10.97 -18.50
CA LEU A 20 -16.01 11.66 -18.29
C LEU A 20 -15.82 13.18 -18.17
N ARG A 21 -14.80 13.62 -17.43
CA ARG A 21 -14.45 15.05 -17.34
C ARG A 21 -14.12 15.63 -18.71
N SER A 22 -13.33 14.92 -19.51
CA SER A 22 -12.92 15.38 -20.84
C SER A 22 -14.11 15.51 -21.78
N LEU A 23 -15.02 14.52 -21.80
CA LEU A 23 -16.25 14.55 -22.58
C LEU A 23 -17.17 15.71 -22.15
N ARG A 24 -17.34 15.90 -20.84
CA ARG A 24 -18.13 17.00 -20.30
C ARG A 24 -17.61 18.37 -20.76
N LEU A 25 -16.30 18.58 -20.66
CA LEU A 25 -15.66 19.83 -21.07
C LEU A 25 -15.77 20.05 -22.58
N ALA A 26 -15.62 19.00 -23.39
CA ALA A 26 -15.75 19.08 -24.85
C ALA A 26 -17.16 19.50 -25.30
N LYS A 27 -18.21 19.15 -24.55
CA LYS A 27 -19.59 19.60 -24.80
C LYS A 27 -19.97 20.88 -24.07
N GLY A 28 -19.04 21.51 -23.32
CA GLY A 28 -19.31 22.74 -22.57
C GLY A 28 -20.32 22.58 -21.42
N VAL A 29 -20.53 21.36 -20.92
CA VAL A 29 -21.53 21.07 -19.89
C VAL A 29 -20.97 21.39 -18.51
N THR A 30 -21.73 22.10 -17.67
CA THR A 30 -21.32 22.37 -16.28
C THR A 30 -21.47 21.13 -15.40
N ARG A 31 -20.75 21.07 -14.28
CA ARG A 31 -20.90 19.96 -13.33
C ARG A 31 -22.30 19.93 -12.70
N ASP A 32 -22.89 21.10 -12.47
CA ASP A 32 -24.26 21.23 -11.96
C ASP A 32 -25.27 20.60 -12.94
N ARG A 33 -25.17 20.95 -14.24
CA ARG A 33 -26.03 20.37 -15.27
C ARG A 33 -25.85 18.86 -15.42
N ALA A 34 -24.61 18.38 -15.39
CA ALA A 34 -24.32 16.94 -15.39
C ALA A 34 -24.90 16.23 -14.15
N GLY A 35 -24.83 16.88 -12.99
CA GLY A 35 -25.43 16.38 -11.75
C GLY A 35 -26.95 16.27 -11.86
N TYR A 36 -27.60 17.30 -12.39
CA TYR A 36 -29.06 17.32 -12.60
C TYR A 36 -29.54 16.11 -13.41
N GLU A 37 -28.86 15.78 -14.51
CA GLU A 37 -29.21 14.67 -15.40
C GLU A 37 -29.28 13.33 -14.66
N ILE A 38 -28.27 13.04 -13.84
CA ILE A 38 -28.19 11.80 -13.06
C ILE A 38 -28.82 11.92 -11.65
N ARG A 39 -29.58 12.99 -11.39
CA ARG A 39 -30.20 13.29 -10.08
C ARG A 39 -29.19 13.27 -8.94
N ALA A 40 -28.03 13.89 -9.17
CA ALA A 40 -26.91 13.99 -8.25
C ALA A 40 -26.53 15.46 -7.98
N SER A 41 -25.78 15.68 -6.90
CA SER A 41 -25.17 16.98 -6.64
C SER A 41 -23.92 17.23 -7.48
N GLU A 42 -23.59 18.50 -7.70
CA GLU A 42 -22.33 18.92 -8.32
C GLU A 42 -21.11 18.27 -7.63
N SER A 43 -21.14 18.20 -6.30
CA SER A 43 -20.10 17.55 -5.49
C SER A 43 -19.95 16.05 -5.75
N LYS A 44 -21.01 15.35 -6.19
CA LYS A 44 -20.90 13.95 -6.63
C LYS A 44 -20.21 13.87 -7.99
N ILE A 45 -20.56 14.72 -8.96
CA ILE A 45 -19.87 14.78 -10.25
C ILE A 45 -18.37 15.07 -10.07
N SER A 46 -18.02 16.05 -9.24
CA SER A 46 -16.62 16.37 -8.94
C SER A 46 -15.85 15.16 -8.38
N ARG A 47 -16.45 14.39 -7.46
CA ARG A 47 -15.83 13.18 -6.92
C ARG A 47 -15.73 12.04 -7.95
N MET A 48 -16.71 11.90 -8.83
CA MET A 48 -16.68 10.92 -9.93
C MET A 48 -15.55 11.26 -10.90
N GLU A 49 -15.39 12.53 -11.29
CA GLU A 49 -14.30 12.98 -12.16
C GLU A 49 -12.91 12.76 -11.54
N LEU A 50 -12.81 12.80 -10.22
CA LEU A 50 -11.59 12.54 -9.46
C LEU A 50 -11.40 11.06 -9.10
N GLY A 51 -12.26 10.15 -9.56
CA GLY A 51 -12.17 8.72 -9.26
C GLY A 51 -12.36 8.35 -7.78
N ARG A 52 -12.95 9.24 -6.97
CA ARG A 52 -13.08 9.08 -5.50
C ARG A 52 -14.32 8.31 -5.06
N VAL A 53 -15.22 7.97 -5.99
CA VAL A 53 -16.45 7.23 -5.73
C VAL A 53 -16.63 6.15 -6.79
N SER A 54 -17.40 5.12 -6.46
CA SER A 54 -17.84 4.11 -7.41
C SER A 54 -18.84 4.69 -8.42
N PHE A 55 -18.95 4.03 -9.56
CA PHE A 55 -19.80 4.43 -10.67
C PHE A 55 -21.05 3.57 -10.70
N LYS A 56 -22.24 4.14 -10.86
CA LYS A 56 -23.42 3.35 -11.21
C LYS A 56 -23.49 3.27 -12.73
N GLU A 57 -23.71 2.09 -13.30
CA GLU A 57 -23.81 1.92 -14.76
C GLU A 57 -24.85 2.86 -15.36
N ARG A 58 -26.03 2.96 -14.72
CA ARG A 58 -27.07 3.92 -15.10
C ARG A 58 -26.55 5.37 -15.15
N ASP A 59 -25.85 5.83 -14.10
CA ASP A 59 -25.33 7.19 -14.03
C ASP A 59 -24.31 7.42 -15.16
N VAL A 60 -23.48 6.42 -15.49
CA VAL A 60 -22.51 6.51 -16.59
C VAL A 60 -23.23 6.58 -17.93
N THR A 61 -24.22 5.72 -18.20
CA THR A 61 -25.03 5.74 -19.42
C THR A 61 -25.73 7.09 -19.63
N ASP A 62 -26.37 7.61 -18.59
CA ASP A 62 -27.10 8.88 -18.65
C ASP A 62 -26.15 10.06 -18.93
N LEU A 63 -24.94 10.06 -18.34
CA LEU A 63 -23.90 11.05 -18.64
C LEU A 63 -23.36 10.93 -20.06
N LEU A 64 -23.13 9.73 -20.57
CA LEU A 64 -22.61 9.52 -21.94
C LEU A 64 -23.62 9.99 -22.99
N LYS A 65 -24.91 9.77 -22.75
CA LYS A 65 -26.00 10.35 -23.58
C LYS A 65 -26.00 11.88 -23.53
N LEU A 66 -25.91 12.48 -22.35
CA LEU A 66 -25.82 13.94 -22.20
C LEU A 66 -24.59 14.52 -22.90
N TYR A 67 -23.49 13.78 -22.91
CA TYR A 67 -22.25 14.18 -23.59
C TYR A 67 -22.25 13.84 -25.09
N GLY A 68 -23.35 13.30 -25.64
CA GLY A 68 -23.49 13.01 -27.07
C GLY A 68 -22.44 12.03 -27.60
N VAL A 69 -22.16 10.97 -26.83
CA VAL A 69 -21.35 9.84 -27.29
C VAL A 69 -22.26 8.87 -28.04
N ASP A 70 -22.25 8.95 -29.37
CA ASP A 70 -23.11 8.13 -30.24
C ASP A 70 -22.43 6.84 -30.73
N ASP A 71 -21.12 6.69 -30.50
CA ASP A 71 -20.38 5.46 -30.82
C ASP A 71 -20.68 4.39 -29.77
N GLU A 72 -21.45 3.37 -30.16
CA GLU A 72 -21.79 2.24 -29.28
C GLU A 72 -20.53 1.49 -28.80
N GLY A 73 -19.47 1.47 -29.62
CA GLY A 73 -18.20 0.86 -29.23
C GLY A 73 -17.52 1.60 -28.08
N GLU A 74 -17.48 2.93 -28.10
CA GLU A 74 -17.00 3.74 -26.99
C GLU A 74 -17.91 3.62 -25.76
N HIS A 75 -19.22 3.60 -25.97
CA HIS A 75 -20.21 3.46 -24.89
C HIS A 75 -19.99 2.16 -24.09
N GLU A 76 -19.91 1.01 -24.77
CA GLU A 76 -19.69 -0.29 -24.09
C GLU A 76 -18.31 -0.38 -23.45
N ARG A 77 -17.27 0.22 -24.06
CA ARG A 77 -15.93 0.29 -23.47
C ARG A 77 -15.93 1.03 -22.12
N LEU A 78 -16.62 2.17 -22.03
CA LEU A 78 -16.69 2.96 -20.79
C LEU A 78 -17.55 2.29 -19.72
N LEU A 79 -18.62 1.59 -20.13
CA LEU A 79 -19.41 0.78 -19.21
C LEU A 79 -18.62 -0.41 -18.66
N THR A 80 -17.87 -1.10 -19.51
CA THR A 80 -16.96 -2.17 -19.10
C THR A 80 -15.92 -1.64 -18.10
N LEU A 81 -15.29 -0.50 -18.40
CA LEU A 81 -14.35 0.15 -17.49
C LEU A 81 -15.02 0.53 -16.15
N ALA A 82 -16.27 0.99 -16.17
CA ALA A 82 -17.03 1.29 -14.95
C ALA A 82 -17.29 0.05 -14.08
N ARG A 83 -17.62 -1.10 -14.71
CA ARG A 83 -17.79 -2.38 -14.01
C ARG A 83 -16.48 -2.81 -13.37
N GLU A 84 -15.39 -2.81 -14.13
CA GLU A 84 -14.06 -3.19 -13.64
C GLU A 84 -13.55 -2.26 -12.53
N ALA A 85 -13.84 -0.96 -12.63
CA ALA A 85 -13.51 0.04 -11.60
C ALA A 85 -14.29 -0.16 -10.28
N ASN A 86 -15.41 -0.87 -10.31
CA ASN A 86 -16.21 -1.21 -9.14
C ASN A 86 -15.84 -2.56 -8.54
N THR A 87 -15.18 -3.44 -9.31
CA THR A 87 -14.71 -4.74 -8.82
C THR A 87 -13.75 -4.53 -7.64
N PRO A 88 -14.01 -5.12 -6.47
CA PRO A 88 -13.07 -5.04 -5.36
C PRO A 88 -11.73 -5.68 -5.70
N GLY A 89 -10.63 -5.03 -5.32
CA GLY A 89 -9.30 -5.62 -5.46
C GLY A 89 -9.11 -6.83 -4.53
N TRP A 90 -8.12 -7.67 -4.82
CA TRP A 90 -7.84 -8.90 -4.08
C TRP A 90 -7.56 -8.65 -2.58
N TRP A 91 -7.06 -7.47 -2.22
CA TRP A 91 -6.79 -7.06 -0.84
C TRP A 91 -8.06 -6.75 -0.03
N HIS A 92 -9.24 -6.69 -0.64
CA HIS A 92 -10.49 -6.39 0.05
C HIS A 92 -10.78 -7.40 1.18
N SER A 93 -10.32 -8.64 1.04
CA SER A 93 -10.39 -9.68 2.08
C SER A 93 -9.52 -9.43 3.33
N TYR A 94 -8.67 -8.40 3.30
CA TYR A 94 -7.79 -7.96 4.39
C TYR A 94 -8.23 -6.60 4.99
N GLY A 95 -9.47 -6.18 4.75
CA GLY A 95 -10.01 -4.90 5.24
C GLY A 95 -10.02 -4.76 6.78
N ASP A 96 -9.92 -5.87 7.51
CA ASP A 96 -9.79 -5.95 8.96
C ASP A 96 -8.42 -5.46 9.46
N VAL A 97 -7.35 -5.72 8.70
CA VAL A 97 -5.97 -5.31 9.03
C VAL A 97 -5.48 -4.12 8.23
N LEU A 98 -6.21 -3.71 7.19
CA LEU A 98 -5.84 -2.62 6.30
C LEU A 98 -6.54 -1.31 6.62
N SER A 99 -5.74 -0.26 6.81
CA SER A 99 -6.24 1.11 6.78
C SER A 99 -6.66 1.50 5.37
N SER A 100 -7.71 2.32 5.26
CA SER A 100 -8.29 2.76 3.98
C SER A 100 -7.28 3.40 3.02
N TRP A 101 -6.36 4.22 3.52
CA TRP A 101 -5.32 4.85 2.68
C TRP A 101 -4.38 3.84 2.03
N PHE A 102 -4.14 2.70 2.69
CA PHE A 102 -3.21 1.69 2.21
C PHE A 102 -3.83 0.85 1.10
N GLN A 103 -5.16 0.69 1.08
CA GLN A 103 -5.86 0.02 -0.02
C GLN A 103 -5.62 0.77 -1.34
N ASN A 104 -5.75 2.10 -1.33
CA ASN A 104 -5.45 2.93 -2.50
C ASN A 104 -3.97 2.86 -2.89
N TYR A 105 -3.07 2.71 -1.92
CA TYR A 105 -1.65 2.51 -2.21
C TYR A 105 -1.42 1.16 -2.92
N LEU A 106 -2.06 0.08 -2.49
CA LEU A 106 -1.93 -1.24 -3.14
C LEU A 106 -2.46 -1.24 -4.58
N ASP A 107 -3.57 -0.54 -4.81
CA ASP A 107 -4.08 -0.30 -6.16
C ASP A 107 -3.03 0.33 -7.09
N LEU A 108 -2.38 1.40 -6.60
CA LEU A 108 -1.38 2.14 -7.36
C LEU A 108 -0.06 1.37 -7.48
N GLU A 109 0.30 0.59 -6.45
CA GLU A 109 1.47 -0.28 -6.47
C GLU A 109 1.34 -1.36 -7.55
N GLN A 110 0.14 -1.94 -7.72
CA GLN A 110 -0.13 -2.95 -8.74
C GLN A 110 -0.13 -2.38 -10.16
N ALA A 111 -0.65 -1.15 -10.34
CA ALA A 111 -0.71 -0.49 -11.64
C ALA A 111 0.59 0.23 -12.04
N ALA A 112 1.64 0.18 -11.21
CA ALA A 112 2.88 0.88 -11.48
C ALA A 112 3.72 0.13 -12.53
N GLU A 113 4.34 0.85 -13.46
CA GLU A 113 5.36 0.25 -14.35
C GLU A 113 6.73 0.16 -13.68
N LEU A 114 6.98 1.00 -12.67
CA LEU A 114 8.25 1.14 -11.98
C LEU A 114 8.04 1.57 -10.53
N ILE A 115 8.58 0.79 -9.60
CA ILE A 115 8.62 1.08 -8.17
C ILE A 115 10.07 1.37 -7.79
N ARG A 116 10.32 2.57 -7.25
CA ARG A 116 11.62 2.94 -6.69
C ARG A 116 11.50 3.09 -5.19
N THR A 117 12.38 2.41 -4.45
CA THR A 117 12.43 2.49 -3.00
C THR A 117 13.86 2.67 -2.51
N TYR A 118 13.99 3.42 -1.42
CA TYR A 118 15.23 3.60 -0.69
C TYR A 118 14.97 3.27 0.78
N GLU A 119 15.67 2.26 1.29
CA GLU A 119 15.45 1.76 2.65
C GLU A 119 16.74 1.75 3.46
N ILE A 120 16.69 2.41 4.63
CA ILE A 120 17.84 2.55 5.54
C ILE A 120 17.76 1.52 6.68
N GLN A 121 16.54 1.17 7.12
CA GLN A 121 16.35 0.42 8.38
C GLN A 121 15.90 -1.02 8.17
N PHE A 122 15.17 -1.31 7.07
CA PHE A 122 14.54 -2.60 6.83
C PHE A 122 14.72 -3.04 5.39
N VAL A 123 14.66 -4.34 5.14
CA VAL A 123 14.54 -4.84 3.77
C VAL A 123 13.20 -4.36 3.20
N PRO A 124 13.14 -3.84 1.95
CA PRO A 124 11.90 -3.40 1.33
C PRO A 124 10.80 -4.45 1.43
N GLY A 125 9.58 -4.03 1.74
CA GLY A 125 8.45 -4.93 2.04
C GLY A 125 8.21 -6.02 0.98
N LEU A 126 8.39 -5.69 -0.30
CA LEU A 126 8.22 -6.61 -1.43
C LEU A 126 9.35 -7.66 -1.54
N LEU A 127 10.50 -7.41 -0.92
CA LEU A 127 11.66 -8.31 -0.90
C LEU A 127 11.75 -9.14 0.39
N GLN A 128 10.86 -8.91 1.36
CA GLN A 128 10.86 -9.65 2.62
C GLN A 128 10.49 -11.12 2.44
N THR A 129 10.93 -11.96 3.36
CA THR A 129 10.41 -13.31 3.58
C THR A 129 9.25 -13.26 4.58
N ASP A 130 8.42 -14.30 4.66
CA ASP A 130 7.31 -14.36 5.64
C ASP A 130 7.82 -14.16 7.06
N ALA A 131 8.90 -14.86 7.43
CA ALA A 131 9.45 -14.79 8.78
C ALA A 131 10.02 -13.39 9.11
N TYR A 132 10.67 -12.73 8.14
CA TYR A 132 11.13 -11.34 8.31
C TYR A 132 9.93 -10.38 8.42
N ALA A 133 8.92 -10.56 7.58
CA ALA A 133 7.72 -9.73 7.57
C ALA A 133 7.01 -9.78 8.93
N ARG A 134 6.87 -10.97 9.52
CA ARG A 134 6.31 -11.16 10.88
C ARG A 134 7.11 -10.40 11.93
N ALA A 135 8.43 -10.54 11.93
CA ALA A 135 9.29 -9.84 12.87
C ALA A 135 9.14 -8.30 12.78
N VAL A 136 9.10 -7.75 11.57
CA VAL A 136 8.88 -6.31 11.35
C VAL A 136 7.48 -5.87 11.77
N ILE A 137 6.45 -6.65 11.47
CA ILE A 137 5.06 -6.35 11.88
C ILE A 137 4.96 -6.29 13.40
N MET A 138 5.57 -7.24 14.12
CA MET A 138 5.58 -7.27 15.58
C MET A 138 6.22 -6.01 16.19
N LEU A 139 7.29 -5.50 15.57
CA LEU A 139 7.94 -4.25 16.02
C LEU A 139 7.03 -3.02 15.83
N GLY A 140 6.28 -2.97 14.73
CA GLY A 140 5.37 -1.85 14.44
C GLY A 140 3.99 -1.95 15.08
N HIS A 141 3.58 -3.14 15.52
CA HIS A 141 2.25 -3.44 16.04
C HIS A 141 2.34 -4.26 17.34
N GLY A 142 3.03 -3.72 18.35
CA GLY A 142 3.30 -4.44 19.61
C GLY A 142 2.06 -4.90 20.40
N SER A 143 0.88 -4.31 20.14
CA SER A 143 -0.39 -4.72 20.75
C SER A 143 -1.24 -5.65 19.89
N ALA A 144 -0.80 -6.00 18.68
CA ALA A 144 -1.57 -6.86 17.79
C ALA A 144 -1.52 -8.32 18.24
N THR A 145 -2.63 -9.01 18.08
CA THR A 145 -2.75 -10.45 18.34
C THR A 145 -1.92 -11.27 17.35
N PRO A 146 -1.52 -12.51 17.68
CA PRO A 146 -0.83 -13.39 16.75
C PRO A 146 -1.59 -13.63 15.43
N ALA A 147 -2.93 -13.65 15.49
CA ALA A 147 -3.78 -13.78 14.30
C ALA A 147 -3.67 -12.56 13.38
N GLU A 148 -3.75 -11.34 13.93
CA GLU A 148 -3.57 -10.09 13.16
C GLU A 148 -2.17 -9.98 12.55
N ILE A 149 -1.12 -10.40 13.29
CA ILE A 149 0.25 -10.45 12.78
C ILE A 149 0.33 -11.42 11.59
N GLY A 150 -0.25 -12.61 11.73
CA GLY A 150 -0.32 -13.60 10.65
C GLY A 150 -1.03 -13.06 9.42
N ARG A 151 -2.19 -12.43 9.60
CA ARG A 151 -2.99 -11.84 8.52
C ARG A 151 -2.25 -10.72 7.78
N ARG A 152 -1.51 -9.87 8.50
CA ARG A 152 -0.64 -8.83 7.91
C ARG A 152 0.56 -9.42 7.17
N ALA A 153 1.11 -10.54 7.62
CA ALA A 153 2.21 -11.23 6.96
C ALA A 153 1.74 -11.94 5.68
N GLU A 154 0.57 -12.60 5.71
CA GLU A 154 -0.09 -13.15 4.53
C GLU A 154 -0.29 -12.09 3.45
N LEU A 155 -0.84 -10.93 3.83
CA LEU A 155 -0.98 -9.80 2.93
C LEU A 155 0.37 -9.38 2.33
N ARG A 156 1.45 -9.32 3.13
CA ARG A 156 2.80 -8.99 2.65
C ARG A 156 3.26 -9.98 1.57
N MET A 157 3.02 -11.27 1.78
CA MET A 157 3.42 -12.32 0.85
C MET A 157 2.55 -12.32 -0.41
N ALA A 158 1.25 -12.07 -0.28
CA ALA A 158 0.35 -11.88 -1.42
C ALA A 158 0.79 -10.68 -2.27
N ARG A 159 1.17 -9.56 -1.66
CA ARG A 159 1.75 -8.41 -2.40
C ARG A 159 3.01 -8.80 -3.15
N LYS A 160 3.90 -9.56 -2.53
CA LYS A 160 5.15 -10.00 -3.16
C LYS A 160 4.91 -10.84 -4.42
N GLN A 161 3.81 -11.58 -4.50
CA GLN A 161 3.48 -12.39 -5.68
C GLN A 161 3.29 -11.54 -6.95
N MET A 162 2.94 -10.25 -6.84
CA MET A 162 2.85 -9.36 -8.02
C MET A 162 4.19 -9.20 -8.76
N LEU A 163 5.32 -9.46 -8.08
CA LEU A 163 6.66 -9.48 -8.66
C LEU A 163 7.07 -10.85 -9.22
N ALA A 164 6.10 -11.75 -9.42
CA ALA A 164 6.32 -13.03 -10.08
C ALA A 164 5.52 -13.18 -11.38
N ASP A 165 4.64 -12.23 -11.68
CA ASP A 165 3.77 -12.25 -12.86
C ASP A 165 4.50 -11.67 -14.10
N ASP A 166 4.07 -12.06 -15.31
CA ASP A 166 4.71 -11.61 -16.57
C ASP A 166 4.56 -10.09 -16.83
N ASP A 167 3.48 -9.46 -16.31
CA ASP A 167 3.20 -8.01 -16.39
C ASP A 167 3.51 -7.30 -15.06
N GLN A 168 4.67 -7.62 -14.47
CA GLN A 168 5.07 -7.11 -13.16
C GLN A 168 5.66 -5.69 -13.19
N PRO A 169 5.45 -4.90 -12.11
CA PRO A 169 6.21 -3.65 -11.91
C PRO A 169 7.71 -3.93 -11.81
N ARG A 170 8.52 -3.12 -12.49
CA ARG A 170 9.98 -3.16 -12.28
C ARG A 170 10.29 -2.60 -10.88
N LEU A 171 11.01 -3.35 -10.05
CA LEU A 171 11.43 -2.88 -8.73
C LEU A 171 12.90 -2.45 -8.74
N TRP A 172 13.15 -1.20 -8.36
CA TRP A 172 14.48 -0.64 -8.13
C TRP A 172 14.61 -0.30 -6.65
N ALA A 173 15.39 -1.11 -5.92
CA ALA A 173 15.60 -0.93 -4.49
C ALA A 173 17.05 -0.54 -4.21
N VAL A 174 17.24 0.57 -3.51
CA VAL A 174 18.53 0.97 -2.94
C VAL A 174 18.48 0.69 -1.45
N LEU A 175 19.39 -0.15 -0.95
CA LEU A 175 19.44 -0.55 0.46
C LEU A 175 20.73 -0.05 1.09
N ASP A 176 20.63 0.43 2.32
CA ASP A 176 21.81 0.59 3.17
C ASP A 176 22.40 -0.80 3.51
N GLU A 177 23.72 -0.94 3.45
CA GLU A 177 24.40 -2.22 3.72
C GLU A 177 24.08 -2.77 5.13
N ALA A 178 23.88 -1.88 6.11
CA ALA A 178 23.56 -2.29 7.47
C ALA A 178 22.23 -3.05 7.56
N VAL A 179 21.32 -2.89 6.60
CA VAL A 179 20.07 -3.65 6.52
C VAL A 179 20.34 -5.15 6.39
N LEU A 180 21.39 -5.54 5.67
CA LEU A 180 21.77 -6.94 5.46
C LEU A 180 22.56 -7.51 6.64
N ARG A 181 23.29 -6.66 7.38
CA ARG A 181 24.17 -7.08 8.47
C ARG A 181 23.50 -7.07 9.85
N ARG A 182 22.41 -6.31 10.03
CA ARG A 182 21.72 -6.25 11.33
C ARG A 182 20.87 -7.51 11.54
N PRO A 183 21.18 -8.35 12.55
CA PRO A 183 20.33 -9.49 12.86
C PRO A 183 18.96 -8.97 13.32
N ARG A 184 17.92 -9.37 12.59
CA ARG A 184 16.54 -9.20 13.04
C ARG A 184 16.13 -10.50 13.74
N PRO A 185 15.55 -10.43 14.95
CA PRO A 185 15.01 -11.62 15.58
C PRO A 185 13.85 -12.13 14.73
N VAL A 186 14.15 -13.10 13.86
CA VAL A 186 13.18 -13.86 13.11
C VAL A 186 12.77 -15.02 13.99
N ALA A 187 11.49 -15.11 14.35
CA ALA A 187 11.00 -16.27 15.08
C ALA A 187 11.31 -17.53 14.25
N PRO A 188 11.84 -18.61 14.84
CA PRO A 188 12.19 -19.80 14.08
C PRO A 188 10.95 -20.33 13.35
N SER A 189 11.10 -20.62 12.07
CA SER A 189 10.04 -21.27 11.29
C SER A 189 9.64 -22.58 11.95
N ALA A 190 8.34 -22.89 11.99
CA ALA A 190 7.79 -24.13 12.56
C ALA A 190 8.41 -25.42 11.98
N SER A 191 9.10 -25.34 10.83
CA SER A 191 9.89 -26.41 10.23
C SER A 191 11.08 -26.90 11.08
N CYS A 192 11.50 -26.16 12.12
CA CYS A 192 12.66 -26.57 12.93
C CYS A 192 12.29 -27.42 14.16
N ALA A 193 11.01 -27.72 14.39
CA ALA A 193 10.54 -28.44 15.58
C ALA A 193 10.82 -29.96 15.57
N SER A 194 11.34 -30.53 14.48
CA SER A 194 11.66 -31.96 14.38
C SER A 194 13.13 -32.22 14.03
N ARG A 195 14.05 -31.65 14.81
CA ARG A 195 15.36 -32.29 14.99
C ARG A 195 15.94 -31.94 16.35
N THR A 196 15.92 -32.93 17.23
CA THR A 196 16.65 -32.98 18.49
C THR A 196 18.12 -32.60 18.26
N ARG A 197 18.45 -31.35 18.56
CA ARG A 197 19.78 -30.88 18.98
C ARG A 197 19.60 -29.47 19.55
N THR A 198 19.58 -29.43 20.88
CA THR A 198 19.95 -28.30 21.74
C THR A 198 19.91 -26.91 21.07
N CYS A 199 18.81 -26.19 21.27
CA CYS A 199 18.79 -24.73 21.15
C CYS A 199 19.86 -24.14 22.10
N PRO A 200 20.78 -23.28 21.63
CA PRO A 200 21.52 -22.43 22.53
C PRO A 200 20.51 -21.43 23.11
N THR A 201 20.16 -21.61 24.38
CA THR A 201 19.53 -20.56 25.15
C THR A 201 20.49 -19.37 25.14
N TRP A 202 20.00 -18.23 24.66
CA TRP A 202 20.70 -16.96 24.86
C TRP A 202 20.63 -16.65 26.35
N SER A 203 21.60 -17.17 27.10
CA SER A 203 21.86 -16.71 28.46
C SER A 203 22.63 -15.40 28.34
N THR A 204 22.00 -14.29 28.68
CA THR A 204 22.74 -13.08 29.06
C THR A 204 23.43 -13.37 30.39
N SER A 205 24.61 -13.99 30.32
CA SER A 205 25.53 -14.07 31.44
C SER A 205 26.18 -12.69 31.57
N SER A 206 25.63 -11.86 32.46
CA SER A 206 26.33 -10.71 32.99
C SER A 206 27.48 -11.22 33.86
N THR A 207 28.67 -11.34 33.28
CA THR A 207 29.90 -11.48 34.06
C THR A 207 30.22 -10.11 34.66
N SER A 208 29.83 -9.90 35.91
CA SER A 208 30.44 -8.88 36.76
C SER A 208 31.83 -9.35 37.18
N PRO A 209 32.92 -8.60 36.92
CA PRO A 209 34.14 -8.73 37.69
C PRO A 209 34.04 -7.83 38.93
N ALA A 210 34.33 -8.42 40.09
CA ALA A 210 34.48 -7.68 41.35
C ALA A 210 35.61 -6.65 41.25
N GLY A 211 35.39 -5.46 41.83
CA GLY A 211 36.42 -4.43 41.96
C GLY A 211 35.87 -3.19 42.64
N SER A 212 36.02 -3.09 43.95
CA SER A 212 35.69 -1.91 44.74
C SER A 212 36.67 -0.77 44.46
N THR A 213 36.19 0.42 44.12
CA THR A 213 36.84 1.69 44.50
C THR A 213 35.86 2.86 44.42
N SER A 214 35.87 3.69 45.46
CA SER A 214 35.08 4.90 45.63
C SER A 214 35.42 5.97 44.59
N THR A 215 34.46 6.85 44.24
CA THR A 215 34.63 8.32 44.05
C THR A 215 33.33 8.98 43.55
N SER A 216 32.76 9.86 44.39
CA SER A 216 32.00 11.12 44.17
C SER A 216 31.02 11.31 42.98
N PRO A 217 29.81 11.89 43.21
CA PRO A 217 28.87 12.22 42.15
C PRO A 217 29.24 13.55 41.47
N ARG A 218 29.61 13.52 40.18
CA ARG A 218 29.72 14.74 39.36
C ARG A 218 28.36 15.12 38.78
N ARG A 219 27.88 16.24 39.30
CA ARG A 219 26.76 17.08 38.87
C ARG A 219 26.96 17.53 37.41
N TRP A 220 25.98 17.28 36.54
CA TRP A 220 25.95 17.84 35.18
C TRP A 220 25.40 19.26 35.24
N THR A 221 26.26 20.26 35.01
CA THR A 221 25.82 21.64 34.74
C THR A 221 25.69 21.83 33.24
N THR A 222 24.47 22.13 32.79
CA THR A 222 24.14 22.56 31.44
C THR A 222 24.62 24.00 31.22
N THR A 223 25.44 24.24 30.20
CA THR A 223 25.74 25.60 29.72
C THR A 223 25.15 25.73 28.31
N PRO A 224 24.25 26.71 28.05
CA PRO A 224 23.72 26.93 26.71
C PRO A 224 24.72 27.73 25.87
N ARG A 225 25.11 27.20 24.71
CA ARG A 225 25.85 27.96 23.69
C ARG A 225 24.88 28.85 22.92
N ARG A 226 25.07 30.18 23.04
CA ARG A 226 24.53 31.20 22.14
C ARG A 226 25.04 30.97 20.72
N TRP A 227 24.13 31.06 19.75
CA TRP A 227 24.48 31.31 18.35
C TRP A 227 24.62 32.82 18.15
N ALA A 228 25.65 33.23 17.41
CA ALA A 228 25.90 34.60 16.99
C ALA A 228 26.08 34.61 15.47
N GLY A 229 25.52 35.64 14.83
CA GLY A 229 25.82 36.06 13.47
C GLY A 229 24.92 35.47 12.41
#